data_AF-A0A8J3TTV3-F1
#
_entry.id   AF-A0A8J3TTV3-F1
#
_cell.length_a   1.000
_cell.length_b   1.000
_cell.length_c   1.000
_cell.angle_alpha   90.00
_cell.angle_beta   90.00
_cell.angle_gamma   90.00
#
_symmetry.space_group_name_H-M   'P 1'
#
loop_
_entity.id
_entity.type
_entity.pdbx_description
1 polymer ?
#
loop_
_entity_poly.entity_id
_entity_poly.type
_entity_poly.pdbx_seq_one_letter_code
_entity_poly.pdbx_strand_id
1 'polypeptide(L)'
;MHIGRTAHWGRAWLRKLSVIAAGTVLVGLMPATAMADDADPRIGLGAGWLDAQQAASGLELLAHQDRPEGFYQPSNPGNLSYANSDMAFSGKYAFVGNFNGFNIYDISAPSNPVLTTSVVCPGGQGDMSVYGNLLFMSVEETRGRLDCGTQGASGTVNPDRFRGVRVFDVSDITKPVQVAAVQTCRGSHTHTLVTSKNDPENVYVYVSGTAGVRSGAELAGCANTAATDPNTSLWRIDIIRVPLAAPQNASIVNQPRLFADPETGALDGLQNNPATPQHPSGSNWSPRPVTNHCHDITAYSEIGLAAAACAGNGLLLDISDPANPVRLDEVSDPNFAYWHSATLNNDGTKVIFTDEWGGGTGARCRTTDEPSWGADAIYDIVDGKLKFASYYKLPVAQTTQENCVAHNGSLIPVPGRDIMVQAWYQGGVSAFDFTDSAHPREIAFFDRGPINASALVTGGFWSAYYYNGHIYGSEIARGFDAFALTPSEHLDQAEIDAAATVGFDRFNAQHQPKLSWPASFELVRAYYAQALRTGTLKANTAANVRKFVDRAERFNDGPQKKAAVAQLRAVSHQLDTSVSAQAALAKSLNDLADALDRTA
;
A
#
# COMPACT_ATOMS: atom_id res chain seq x y z
N MET A 1 84.09 18.54 39.23
CA MET A 1 83.59 18.63 37.85
C MET A 1 82.54 17.53 37.68
N HIS A 2 81.29 17.92 37.41
CA HIS A 2 80.09 17.09 37.20
C HIS A 2 79.76 15.98 38.23
N ILE A 3 78.79 16.32 39.09
CA ILE A 3 77.91 15.42 39.86
C ILE A 3 76.58 15.48 39.08
N GLY A 4 75.96 14.43 38.53
CA GLY A 4 75.74 13.08 39.04
C GLY A 4 74.37 13.03 39.73
N ARG A 5 73.47 12.10 39.34
CA ARG A 5 72.66 11.24 40.24
C ARG A 5 71.38 10.70 39.62
N THR A 6 71.38 9.38 39.48
CA THR A 6 70.27 8.47 39.78
C THR A 6 70.02 8.40 41.30
N ALA A 7 68.76 8.24 41.74
CA ALA A 7 68.32 7.19 42.69
C ALA A 7 66.90 7.43 43.24
N HIS A 8 66.22 6.31 43.46
CA HIS A 8 64.88 6.10 44.02
C HIS A 8 64.71 6.50 45.52
N TRP A 9 63.44 6.48 45.95
CA TRP A 9 62.84 6.07 47.25
C TRP A 9 62.01 7.15 47.96
N GLY A 10 60.82 6.75 48.44
CA GLY A 10 60.16 7.37 49.61
C GLY A 10 58.66 7.66 49.48
N ARG A 11 57.82 6.78 50.06
CA ARG A 11 56.41 7.06 50.42
C ARG A 11 56.33 7.71 51.81
N ALA A 12 55.29 8.54 52.00
CA ALA A 12 54.55 8.92 53.22
C ALA A 12 54.33 10.46 53.24
N TRP A 13 53.27 11.09 53.76
CA TRP A 13 51.89 10.78 54.16
C TRP A 13 51.29 12.15 54.57
N LEU A 14 50.07 12.46 54.13
CA LEU A 14 49.10 13.42 54.70
C LEU A 14 49.50 14.90 55.00
N ARG A 15 48.77 15.82 54.34
CA ARG A 15 48.12 16.96 55.01
C ARG A 15 46.81 17.32 54.31
N LYS A 16 45.74 17.35 55.12
CA LYS A 16 44.39 17.79 54.79
C LYS A 16 44.40 19.26 54.40
N LEU A 17 43.70 19.63 53.32
CA LEU A 17 43.18 20.98 53.10
C LEU A 17 41.80 20.85 52.45
N SER A 18 40.79 21.26 53.21
CA SER A 18 39.40 21.39 52.80
C SER A 18 39.25 22.59 51.87
N VAL A 19 38.67 22.40 50.69
CA VAL A 19 38.14 23.51 49.87
C VAL A 19 36.73 23.15 49.42
N ILE A 20 35.81 23.83 50.09
CA ILE A 20 34.44 24.26 49.75
C ILE A 20 33.91 23.80 48.39
N ALA A 21 32.86 22.98 48.43
CA ALA A 21 32.00 22.67 47.30
C ALA A 21 31.14 23.88 46.92
N ALA A 22 31.27 24.35 45.68
CA ALA A 22 30.28 25.19 45.02
C ALA A 22 29.72 24.39 43.84
N GLY A 23 28.45 23.98 43.97
CA GLY A 23 27.74 23.17 42.99
C GLY A 23 27.51 23.94 41.69
N THR A 24 27.80 23.26 40.58
CA THR A 24 27.23 23.56 39.26
C THR A 24 26.81 22.23 38.67
N VAL A 25 25.54 21.86 38.92
CA VAL A 25 24.88 20.79 38.17
C VAL A 25 24.52 21.39 36.81
N LEU A 26 25.34 21.10 35.81
CA LEU A 26 24.95 21.23 34.40
C LEU A 26 23.86 20.18 34.15
N VAL A 27 22.60 20.60 34.24
CA VAL A 27 21.47 19.83 33.70
C VAL A 27 21.62 19.87 32.18
N GLY A 28 22.20 18.82 31.62
CA GLY A 28 22.09 18.55 30.19
C GLY A 28 20.61 18.31 29.88
N LEU A 29 19.99 19.24 29.16
CA LEU A 29 18.72 19.01 28.49
C LEU A 29 19.00 18.00 27.37
N MET A 30 18.91 16.71 27.70
CA MET A 30 18.64 15.69 26.69
C MET A 30 17.21 15.93 26.19
N PRO A 31 16.93 15.92 24.88
CA PRO A 31 15.56 15.79 24.42
C PRO A 31 15.00 14.51 25.04
N ALA A 32 13.92 14.65 25.80
CA ALA A 32 13.20 13.52 26.33
C ALA A 32 12.78 12.66 25.14
N THR A 33 13.45 11.53 24.95
CA THR A 33 12.88 10.41 24.21
C THR A 33 11.58 10.10 24.92
N ALA A 34 10.45 10.31 24.23
CA ALA A 34 9.17 9.77 24.65
C ALA A 34 9.28 8.23 24.57
N MET A 35 9.88 7.64 25.61
CA MET A 35 9.92 6.20 25.86
C MET A 35 9.09 5.98 27.11
N ALA A 36 7.78 5.89 26.90
CA ALA A 36 6.77 5.25 27.74
C ALA A 36 5.40 5.84 27.35
N ASP A 37 4.88 5.43 26.20
CA ASP A 37 3.43 5.18 26.17
C ASP A 37 3.22 3.82 26.86
N ASP A 38 2.19 3.74 27.68
CA ASP A 38 1.75 2.54 28.38
C ASP A 38 1.71 1.34 27.42
N ALA A 39 2.31 0.21 27.82
CA ALA A 39 2.57 -1.01 27.05
C ALA A 39 1.66 -1.22 25.82
N ASP A 40 2.17 -0.93 24.61
CA ASP A 40 1.48 -1.22 23.35
C ASP A 40 1.03 -2.70 23.36
N PRO A 41 -0.27 -3.00 23.17
CA PRO A 41 -0.82 -4.34 23.37
C PRO A 41 -0.34 -5.36 22.33
N ARG A 42 0.33 -4.91 21.25
CA ARG A 42 0.97 -5.78 20.27
C ARG A 42 2.28 -6.38 20.78
N ILE A 43 2.92 -5.75 21.77
CA ILE A 43 4.18 -6.23 22.32
C ILE A 43 3.96 -7.52 23.13
N GLY A 44 4.60 -8.59 22.67
CA GLY A 44 4.60 -9.88 23.38
C GLY A 44 3.38 -10.75 23.10
N LEU A 45 2.65 -10.50 22.01
CA LEU A 45 1.60 -11.40 21.53
C LEU A 45 2.13 -12.84 21.38
N GLY A 46 1.42 -13.78 22.00
CA GLY A 46 1.71 -15.20 21.91
C GLY A 46 1.63 -15.72 20.47
N ALA A 47 2.63 -16.50 20.08
CA ALA A 47 2.74 -17.09 18.75
C ALA A 47 1.72 -18.21 18.49
N GLY A 48 1.39 -18.43 17.21
CA GLY A 48 0.52 -19.49 16.73
C GLY A 48 0.28 -19.37 15.22
N TRP A 49 0.07 -20.50 14.54
CA TRP A 49 -0.25 -20.44 13.12
C TRP A 49 -1.68 -19.92 12.92
N LEU A 50 -2.70 -20.61 13.44
CA LEU A 50 -4.10 -20.17 13.33
C LEU A 50 -4.66 -19.62 14.65
N ASP A 51 -3.93 -19.80 15.75
CA ASP A 51 -4.34 -19.51 17.12
C ASP A 51 -3.42 -18.51 17.83
N ALA A 52 -2.65 -17.71 17.07
CA ALA A 52 -1.87 -16.61 17.63
C ALA A 52 -2.75 -15.63 18.41
N GLN A 53 -2.19 -15.07 19.48
CA GLN A 53 -2.81 -13.95 20.18
C GLN A 53 -2.89 -12.74 19.25
N GLN A 54 -3.87 -11.89 19.49
CA GLN A 54 -4.20 -10.77 18.62
C GLN A 54 -4.41 -9.50 19.45
N ALA A 55 -4.09 -8.35 18.87
CA ALA A 55 -4.41 -7.04 19.42
C ALA A 55 -4.97 -6.13 18.31
N ALA A 56 -5.89 -5.25 18.67
CA ALA A 56 -6.47 -4.30 17.73
C ALA A 56 -6.87 -3.01 18.43
N SER A 57 -6.85 -1.91 17.69
CA SER A 57 -7.37 -0.60 18.09
C SER A 57 -7.95 0.09 16.86
N GLY A 58 -9.17 0.62 16.92
CA GLY A 58 -9.84 1.24 15.77
C GLY A 58 -10.20 0.28 14.62
N LEU A 59 -9.88 -1.01 14.75
CA LEU A 59 -10.25 -2.10 13.83
C LEU A 59 -10.88 -3.25 14.62
N GLU A 60 -11.87 -3.89 14.03
CA GLU A 60 -12.49 -5.12 14.51
C GLU A 60 -12.34 -6.21 13.44
N LEU A 61 -11.77 -7.36 13.79
CA LEU A 61 -11.76 -8.55 12.94
C LEU A 61 -13.18 -9.14 12.90
N LEU A 62 -13.82 -9.08 11.74
CA LEU A 62 -15.17 -9.61 11.54
C LEU A 62 -15.16 -11.10 11.21
N ALA A 63 -14.19 -11.53 10.40
CA ALA A 63 -14.07 -12.90 9.95
C ALA A 63 -12.64 -13.23 9.52
N HIS A 64 -12.29 -14.51 9.73
CA HIS A 64 -11.12 -15.16 9.15
C HIS A 64 -11.60 -16.33 8.28
N GLN A 65 -10.98 -16.54 7.14
CA GLN A 65 -11.10 -17.74 6.32
C GLN A 65 -9.71 -18.34 6.10
N ASP A 66 -9.49 -19.54 6.61
CA ASP A 66 -8.26 -20.30 6.33
C ASP A 66 -8.06 -20.47 4.81
N ARG A 67 -6.80 -20.62 4.38
CA ARG A 67 -6.50 -21.03 3.00
C ARG A 67 -7.17 -22.38 2.69
N PRO A 68 -7.84 -22.54 1.53
CA PRO A 68 -8.49 -23.80 1.18
C PRO A 68 -7.49 -24.93 0.90
N GLU A 69 -7.98 -26.17 0.97
CA GLU A 69 -7.17 -27.35 0.64
C GLU A 69 -6.53 -27.23 -0.74
N GLY A 70 -5.24 -27.56 -0.85
CA GLY A 70 -4.45 -27.39 -2.08
C GLY A 70 -3.80 -26.01 -2.24
N PHE A 71 -4.08 -25.05 -1.36
CA PHE A 71 -3.49 -23.70 -1.36
C PHE A 71 -2.58 -23.42 -0.17
N TYR A 72 -2.15 -24.46 0.54
CA TYR A 72 -1.20 -24.38 1.64
C TYR A 72 -0.48 -25.71 1.85
N GLN A 73 0.58 -25.69 2.65
CA GLN A 73 1.28 -26.88 3.12
C GLN A 73 1.25 -26.95 4.66
N PRO A 74 0.45 -27.83 5.29
CA PRO A 74 0.31 -27.86 6.75
C PRO A 74 1.63 -28.05 7.51
N SER A 75 2.57 -28.83 6.96
CA SER A 75 3.89 -29.08 7.56
C SER A 75 4.86 -27.90 7.43
N ASN A 76 4.55 -26.91 6.60
CA ASN A 76 5.37 -25.73 6.36
C ASN A 76 4.45 -24.53 5.98
N PRO A 77 3.81 -23.88 6.97
CA PRO A 77 2.81 -22.85 6.70
C PRO A 77 3.38 -21.64 5.93
N GLY A 78 4.68 -21.35 6.08
CA GLY A 78 5.40 -20.31 5.35
C GLY A 78 5.97 -20.74 3.99
N ASN A 79 5.52 -21.86 3.40
CA ASN A 79 5.94 -22.24 2.06
C ASN A 79 5.42 -21.25 1.01
N LEU A 80 6.32 -20.43 0.48
CA LEU A 80 6.02 -19.42 -0.55
C LEU A 80 5.41 -20.00 -1.83
N SER A 81 5.63 -21.27 -2.15
CA SER A 81 4.96 -21.90 -3.31
C SER A 81 3.43 -21.90 -3.20
N TYR A 82 2.90 -21.62 -2.01
CA TYR A 82 1.48 -21.53 -1.69
C TYR A 82 1.13 -20.22 -0.97
N ALA A 83 2.01 -19.20 -0.98
CA ALA A 83 1.72 -17.91 -0.37
C ALA A 83 0.47 -17.30 -1.02
N ASN A 84 -0.43 -16.75 -0.20
CA ASN A 84 -1.40 -15.79 -0.70
C ASN A 84 -0.67 -14.51 -1.11
N SER A 85 -1.19 -13.85 -2.14
CA SER A 85 -0.65 -12.61 -2.70
C SER A 85 -1.75 -11.55 -2.80
N ASP A 86 -1.59 -10.57 -3.70
CA ASP A 86 -2.55 -9.49 -3.85
C ASP A 86 -3.95 -9.93 -4.31
N MET A 87 -4.91 -9.01 -4.14
CA MET A 87 -6.32 -9.25 -4.36
C MET A 87 -6.99 -8.14 -5.15
N ALA A 88 -8.11 -8.49 -5.78
CA ALA A 88 -9.00 -7.59 -6.48
C ALA A 88 -10.46 -7.81 -6.07
N PHE A 89 -11.33 -6.84 -6.33
CA PHE A 89 -12.74 -6.89 -5.96
C PHE A 89 -13.63 -6.50 -7.14
N SER A 90 -14.75 -7.18 -7.31
CA SER A 90 -15.81 -6.82 -8.26
C SER A 90 -17.18 -7.14 -7.68
N GLY A 91 -18.00 -6.11 -7.49
CA GLY A 91 -19.30 -6.20 -6.81
C GLY A 91 -19.19 -6.83 -5.42
N LYS A 92 -19.63 -8.09 -5.31
CA LYS A 92 -19.65 -8.85 -4.05
C LYS A 92 -18.56 -9.91 -3.96
N TYR A 93 -17.62 -9.93 -4.89
CA TYR A 93 -16.58 -10.95 -4.94
C TYR A 93 -15.20 -10.36 -4.67
N ALA A 94 -14.44 -11.05 -3.83
CA ALA A 94 -13.00 -10.86 -3.67
C ALA A 94 -12.25 -11.98 -4.40
N PHE A 95 -11.29 -11.61 -5.24
CA PHE A 95 -10.39 -12.50 -5.97
C PHE A 95 -9.03 -12.45 -5.28
N VAL A 96 -8.68 -13.50 -4.55
CA VAL A 96 -7.46 -13.56 -3.73
C VAL A 96 -6.43 -14.41 -4.45
N GLY A 97 -5.30 -13.77 -4.80
CA GLY A 97 -4.17 -14.40 -5.47
C GLY A 97 -3.45 -15.41 -4.57
N ASN A 98 -2.84 -16.41 -5.19
CA ASN A 98 -1.96 -17.35 -4.54
C ASN A 98 -0.88 -17.85 -5.50
N PHE A 99 0.30 -18.18 -5.00
CA PHE A 99 1.40 -18.68 -5.85
C PHE A 99 1.04 -20.02 -6.56
N ASN A 100 0.01 -20.72 -6.07
CA ASN A 100 -0.54 -21.94 -6.63
C ASN A 100 -1.83 -21.76 -7.46
N GLY A 101 -2.33 -20.52 -7.64
CA GLY A 101 -3.59 -20.26 -8.36
C GLY A 101 -4.33 -19.04 -7.80
N PHE A 102 -5.65 -19.13 -7.67
CA PHE A 102 -6.43 -18.09 -6.98
C PHE A 102 -7.71 -18.65 -6.37
N ASN A 103 -8.28 -17.89 -5.43
CA ASN A 103 -9.52 -18.19 -4.75
C ASN A 103 -10.51 -17.03 -4.91
N ILE A 104 -11.80 -17.35 -5.04
CA ILE A 104 -12.88 -16.38 -5.15
C ILE A 104 -13.79 -16.53 -3.94
N TYR A 105 -13.99 -15.45 -3.19
CA TYR A 105 -14.86 -15.39 -2.01
C TYR A 105 -16.06 -14.48 -2.28
N ASP A 106 -17.26 -14.93 -1.92
CA ASP A 106 -18.44 -14.05 -1.80
C ASP A 106 -18.34 -13.29 -0.47
N ILE A 107 -18.25 -11.97 -0.55
CA ILE A 107 -18.10 -11.04 0.57
C ILE A 107 -19.39 -10.24 0.83
N SER A 108 -20.55 -10.69 0.32
CA SER A 108 -21.85 -10.06 0.60
C SER A 108 -22.15 -9.93 2.09
N ALA A 109 -21.62 -10.85 2.90
CA ALA A 109 -21.60 -10.78 4.35
C ALA A 109 -20.14 -10.72 4.81
N PRO A 110 -19.58 -9.52 5.08
CA PRO A 110 -18.17 -9.39 5.47
C PRO A 110 -17.81 -10.14 6.76
N SER A 111 -18.77 -10.36 7.65
CA SER A 111 -18.61 -11.19 8.86
C SER A 111 -18.70 -12.70 8.62
N ASN A 112 -18.98 -13.13 7.39
CA ASN A 112 -18.96 -14.53 6.98
C ASN A 112 -18.65 -14.67 5.48
N PRO A 113 -17.43 -14.33 5.03
CA PRO A 113 -17.03 -14.55 3.64
C PRO A 113 -17.10 -16.03 3.29
N VAL A 114 -17.63 -16.36 2.10
CA VAL A 114 -17.81 -17.75 1.67
C VAL A 114 -16.94 -18.05 0.46
N LEU A 115 -16.04 -19.02 0.59
CA LEU A 115 -15.28 -19.53 -0.55
C LEU A 115 -16.24 -20.07 -1.61
N THR A 116 -16.17 -19.50 -2.81
CA THR A 116 -17.03 -19.89 -3.93
C THR A 116 -16.29 -20.76 -4.93
N THR A 117 -15.02 -20.44 -5.23
CA THR A 117 -14.26 -21.17 -6.26
C THR A 117 -12.77 -21.10 -5.97
N SER A 118 -12.09 -22.22 -6.23
CA SER A 118 -10.64 -22.32 -6.16
C SER A 118 -10.12 -22.82 -7.51
N VAL A 119 -9.18 -22.10 -8.10
CA VAL A 119 -8.58 -22.45 -9.39
C VAL A 119 -7.10 -22.76 -9.17
N VAL A 120 -6.73 -24.03 -9.28
CA VAL A 120 -5.33 -24.45 -9.22
C VAL A 120 -4.68 -24.15 -10.56
N CYS A 121 -3.74 -23.21 -10.55
CA CYS A 121 -3.01 -22.81 -11.73
C CYS A 121 -1.64 -22.24 -11.31
N PRO A 122 -0.67 -23.12 -11.01
CA PRO A 122 0.59 -22.70 -10.41
C PRO A 122 1.38 -21.75 -11.31
N GLY A 123 2.09 -20.81 -10.69
CA GLY A 123 2.84 -19.80 -11.44
C GLY A 123 3.68 -18.84 -10.60
N GLY A 124 3.49 -18.80 -9.28
CA GLY A 124 4.14 -17.82 -8.40
C GLY A 124 3.63 -16.39 -8.60
N GLN A 125 3.82 -15.55 -7.58
CA GLN A 125 3.15 -14.26 -7.42
C GLN A 125 1.64 -14.41 -7.39
N GLY A 126 0.97 -14.42 -8.54
CA GLY A 126 -0.47 -14.64 -8.60
C GLY A 126 -1.31 -13.41 -8.27
N ASP A 127 -0.74 -12.22 -8.35
CA ASP A 127 -1.46 -10.96 -8.15
C ASP A 127 -2.61 -10.80 -9.14
N MET A 128 -3.73 -10.28 -8.63
CA MET A 128 -5.00 -10.28 -9.32
C MET A 128 -5.45 -8.86 -9.66
N SER A 129 -5.97 -8.66 -10.87
CA SER A 129 -6.83 -7.53 -11.21
C SER A 129 -8.07 -8.01 -11.96
N VAL A 130 -9.17 -7.29 -11.87
CA VAL A 130 -10.41 -7.57 -12.60
C VAL A 130 -10.82 -6.34 -13.42
N TYR A 131 -11.48 -6.56 -14.56
CA TYR A 131 -12.12 -5.52 -15.37
C TYR A 131 -13.29 -6.12 -16.16
N GLY A 132 -14.52 -5.68 -15.90
CA GLY A 132 -15.72 -6.32 -16.43
C GLY A 132 -15.75 -7.80 -16.03
N ASN A 133 -15.83 -8.69 -17.02
CA ASN A 133 -15.80 -10.14 -16.82
C ASN A 133 -14.40 -10.75 -17.01
N LEU A 134 -13.34 -9.94 -17.07
CA LEU A 134 -11.97 -10.41 -17.25
C LEU A 134 -11.20 -10.33 -15.94
N LEU A 135 -10.54 -11.42 -15.60
CA LEU A 135 -9.64 -11.55 -14.45
C LEU A 135 -8.21 -11.75 -14.96
N PHE A 136 -7.30 -10.94 -14.47
CA PHE A 136 -5.89 -10.89 -14.86
C PHE A 136 -5.06 -11.46 -13.71
N MET A 137 -4.10 -12.33 -14.03
CA MET A 137 -3.23 -12.97 -13.03
C MET A 137 -1.78 -12.87 -13.46
N SER A 138 -0.92 -12.33 -12.58
CA SER A 138 0.53 -12.33 -12.73
C SER A 138 1.12 -13.73 -12.58
N VAL A 139 2.07 -14.08 -13.45
CA VAL A 139 2.86 -15.32 -13.36
C VAL A 139 4.34 -15.03 -13.57
N GLU A 140 5.14 -15.32 -12.56
CA GLU A 140 6.56 -15.01 -12.56
C GLU A 140 7.46 -16.26 -12.64
N GLU A 141 7.11 -17.31 -11.88
CA GLU A 141 7.97 -18.45 -11.64
C GLU A 141 8.09 -19.36 -12.86
N THR A 142 9.22 -20.05 -12.94
CA THR A 142 9.53 -20.96 -14.03
C THR A 142 8.64 -22.21 -14.03
N ARG A 143 8.02 -22.59 -12.92
CA ARG A 143 7.12 -23.76 -12.88
C ARG A 143 5.76 -23.53 -13.56
N GLY A 144 5.38 -22.29 -13.85
CA GLY A 144 4.11 -21.97 -14.49
C GLY A 144 3.98 -22.62 -15.87
N ARG A 145 2.78 -23.13 -16.18
CA ARG A 145 2.47 -23.77 -17.48
C ARG A 145 1.31 -23.09 -18.19
N LEU A 146 1.35 -23.09 -19.53
CA LEU A 146 0.29 -22.54 -20.40
C LEU A 146 -1.07 -23.20 -20.13
N ASP A 147 -1.07 -24.49 -19.81
CA ASP A 147 -2.25 -25.33 -19.55
C ASP A 147 -2.70 -25.36 -18.07
N CYS A 148 -2.09 -24.56 -17.19
CA CYS A 148 -2.29 -24.59 -15.73
C CYS A 148 -1.92 -25.94 -15.05
N GLY A 149 -1.19 -26.83 -15.72
CA GLY A 149 -0.79 -28.12 -15.15
C GLY A 149 0.10 -28.00 -13.91
N THR A 150 -0.01 -28.94 -12.98
CA THR A 150 0.73 -28.96 -11.70
C THR A 150 2.08 -29.68 -11.76
N GLN A 151 2.40 -30.33 -12.88
CA GLN A 151 3.65 -31.06 -13.11
C GLN A 151 4.88 -30.17 -13.29
N GLY A 152 4.69 -28.85 -13.40
CA GLY A 152 5.74 -27.87 -13.63
C GLY A 152 6.29 -27.86 -15.07
N ALA A 153 7.22 -26.95 -15.32
CA ALA A 153 7.95 -26.84 -16.59
C ALA A 153 9.46 -26.84 -16.29
N SER A 154 10.14 -27.97 -16.43
CA SER A 154 11.57 -28.08 -16.14
C SER A 154 12.45 -27.72 -17.35
N GLY A 155 13.76 -27.55 -17.12
CA GLY A 155 14.74 -27.22 -18.16
C GLY A 155 14.87 -25.73 -18.46
N THR A 156 15.81 -25.37 -19.34
CA THR A 156 16.06 -23.97 -19.75
C THR A 156 15.11 -23.48 -20.84
N VAL A 157 14.63 -24.40 -21.69
CA VAL A 157 13.66 -24.15 -22.75
C VAL A 157 12.57 -25.19 -22.61
N ASN A 158 11.34 -24.76 -22.43
CA ASN A 158 10.19 -25.66 -22.31
C ASN A 158 8.97 -25.05 -23.01
N PRO A 159 8.40 -25.72 -24.03
CA PRO A 159 7.27 -25.17 -24.79
C PRO A 159 5.98 -25.07 -23.97
N ASP A 160 5.87 -25.80 -22.86
CA ASP A 160 4.71 -25.74 -21.97
C ASP A 160 4.82 -24.58 -20.97
N ARG A 161 6.00 -23.95 -20.80
CA ARG A 161 6.22 -22.92 -19.78
C ARG A 161 5.41 -21.67 -20.08
N PHE A 162 4.84 -21.10 -19.02
CA PHE A 162 4.23 -19.77 -19.04
C PHE A 162 4.85 -18.86 -17.99
N ARG A 163 5.19 -17.64 -18.43
CA ARG A 163 5.59 -16.48 -17.60
C ARG A 163 5.05 -15.21 -18.27
N GLY A 164 4.28 -14.41 -17.55
CA GLY A 164 3.58 -13.23 -18.07
C GLY A 164 2.22 -13.03 -17.42
N VAL A 165 1.23 -12.51 -18.16
CA VAL A 165 -0.13 -12.24 -17.65
C VAL A 165 -1.14 -13.22 -18.25
N ARG A 166 -1.86 -13.95 -17.40
CA ARG A 166 -3.02 -14.74 -17.80
C ARG A 166 -4.26 -13.86 -17.81
N VAL A 167 -5.18 -14.14 -18.74
CA VAL A 167 -6.51 -13.53 -18.75
C VAL A 167 -7.56 -14.63 -18.70
N PHE A 168 -8.42 -14.59 -17.70
CA PHE A 168 -9.54 -15.48 -17.51
C PHE A 168 -10.85 -14.73 -17.77
N ASP A 169 -11.80 -15.39 -18.43
CA ASP A 169 -13.21 -15.00 -18.39
C ASP A 169 -13.83 -15.55 -17.11
N VAL A 170 -14.43 -14.64 -16.32
CA VAL A 170 -15.12 -14.91 -15.05
C VAL A 170 -16.58 -14.50 -15.09
N SER A 171 -17.20 -14.45 -16.29
CA SER A 171 -18.64 -14.25 -16.45
C SER A 171 -19.46 -15.28 -15.64
N ASP A 172 -18.94 -16.50 -15.53
CA ASP A 172 -19.36 -17.51 -14.56
C ASP A 172 -18.23 -17.72 -13.54
N ILE A 173 -18.38 -17.10 -12.37
CA ILE A 173 -17.40 -17.17 -11.27
C ILE A 173 -17.17 -18.60 -10.77
N THR A 174 -18.11 -19.53 -11.00
CA THR A 174 -17.95 -20.94 -10.60
C THR A 174 -17.10 -21.75 -11.57
N LYS A 175 -16.85 -21.21 -12.76
CA LYS A 175 -16.08 -21.86 -13.81
C LYS A 175 -15.23 -20.87 -14.62
N PRO A 176 -14.20 -20.25 -14.02
CA PRO A 176 -13.27 -19.39 -14.74
C PRO A 176 -12.60 -20.12 -15.92
N VAL A 177 -12.47 -19.46 -17.07
CA VAL A 177 -11.86 -20.01 -18.28
C VAL A 177 -10.71 -19.13 -18.73
N GLN A 178 -9.50 -19.69 -18.87
CA GLN A 178 -8.38 -18.94 -19.44
C GLN A 178 -8.63 -18.66 -20.93
N VAL A 179 -8.77 -17.38 -21.29
CA VAL A 179 -9.05 -16.92 -22.66
C VAL A 179 -7.83 -16.33 -23.35
N ALA A 180 -6.81 -15.90 -22.59
CA ALA A 180 -5.53 -15.46 -23.13
C ALA A 180 -4.37 -15.75 -22.17
N ALA A 181 -3.16 -15.79 -22.73
CA ALA A 181 -1.91 -15.96 -22.00
C ALA A 181 -0.81 -15.16 -22.71
N VAL A 182 -0.51 -13.97 -22.21
CA VAL A 182 0.48 -13.08 -22.84
C VAL A 182 1.84 -13.28 -22.17
N GLN A 183 2.81 -13.75 -22.97
CA GLN A 183 4.13 -14.14 -22.51
C GLN A 183 5.13 -12.98 -22.59
N THR A 184 5.87 -12.72 -21.50
CA THR A 184 6.87 -11.63 -21.41
C THR A 184 8.27 -12.16 -21.13
N CYS A 185 9.33 -11.42 -21.48
CA CYS A 185 10.70 -11.93 -21.31
C CYS A 185 11.13 -12.15 -19.85
N ARG A 186 10.46 -11.47 -18.91
CA ARG A 186 10.77 -11.52 -17.48
C ARG A 186 9.62 -12.00 -16.61
N GLY A 187 8.54 -12.51 -17.22
CA GLY A 187 7.31 -12.84 -16.49
C GLY A 187 6.55 -11.60 -16.05
N SER A 188 5.56 -11.81 -15.19
CA SER A 188 4.82 -10.75 -14.52
C SER A 188 4.95 -11.01 -13.03
N HIS A 189 5.64 -10.12 -12.32
CA HIS A 189 5.68 -10.15 -10.87
C HIS A 189 4.39 -9.55 -10.34
N THR A 190 4.18 -8.26 -10.65
CA THR A 190 2.90 -7.56 -10.51
C THR A 190 2.45 -7.03 -11.88
N HIS A 191 1.20 -6.59 -11.94
CA HIS A 191 0.67 -5.90 -13.11
C HIS A 191 -0.37 -4.86 -12.69
N THR A 192 -0.50 -3.82 -13.51
CA THR A 192 -1.47 -2.74 -13.26
C THR A 192 -2.37 -2.54 -14.46
N LEU A 193 -3.68 -2.44 -14.22
CA LEU A 193 -4.62 -2.03 -15.26
C LEU A 193 -4.60 -0.52 -15.44
N VAL A 194 -4.55 -0.09 -16.69
CA VAL A 194 -4.62 1.32 -17.09
C VAL A 194 -5.75 1.50 -18.09
N THR A 195 -6.63 2.46 -17.82
CA THR A 195 -7.80 2.74 -18.66
C THR A 195 -7.63 4.07 -19.37
N SER A 196 -8.25 4.21 -20.55
CA SER A 196 -8.27 5.49 -21.27
C SER A 196 -9.67 5.83 -21.72
N LYS A 197 -10.07 7.09 -21.46
CA LYS A 197 -11.32 7.65 -21.99
C LYS A 197 -11.29 7.79 -23.52
N ASN A 198 -10.10 7.83 -24.11
CA ASN A 198 -9.91 7.95 -25.56
C ASN A 198 -9.90 6.59 -26.27
N ASP A 199 -9.81 5.48 -25.52
CA ASP A 199 -9.81 4.11 -26.05
C ASP A 199 -10.59 3.15 -25.14
N PRO A 200 -11.92 3.36 -24.99
CA PRO A 200 -12.74 2.60 -24.05
C PRO A 200 -12.99 1.14 -24.45
N GLU A 201 -12.64 0.74 -25.69
CA GLU A 201 -12.79 -0.64 -26.17
C GLU A 201 -11.64 -1.55 -25.71
N ASN A 202 -10.61 -0.96 -25.10
CA ASN A 202 -9.42 -1.67 -24.65
C ASN A 202 -9.12 -1.34 -23.18
N VAL A 203 -8.47 -2.29 -22.51
CA VAL A 203 -7.74 -2.03 -21.26
C VAL A 203 -6.26 -2.31 -21.49
N TYR A 204 -5.41 -1.47 -20.92
CA TYR A 204 -3.96 -1.62 -20.98
C TYR A 204 -3.47 -2.27 -19.69
N VAL A 205 -2.40 -3.05 -19.79
CA VAL A 205 -1.76 -3.70 -18.63
C VAL A 205 -0.28 -3.32 -18.63
N TYR A 206 0.16 -2.65 -17.57
CA TYR A 206 1.58 -2.38 -17.33
C TYR A 206 2.14 -3.57 -16.57
N VAL A 207 3.09 -4.27 -17.19
CA VAL A 207 3.67 -5.50 -16.63
C VAL A 207 5.00 -5.19 -15.99
N SER A 208 5.10 -5.49 -14.69
CA SER A 208 6.33 -5.41 -13.92
C SER A 208 7.00 -6.78 -13.86
N GLY A 209 7.92 -7.04 -14.80
CA GLY A 209 8.68 -8.28 -14.83
C GLY A 209 9.98 -8.18 -14.03
N THR A 210 10.08 -8.87 -12.89
CA THR A 210 11.25 -8.80 -12.00
C THR A 210 12.18 -10.01 -12.17
N ALA A 211 11.64 -11.19 -12.51
CA ALA A 211 12.44 -12.39 -12.71
C ALA A 211 13.46 -12.28 -13.86
N GLY A 212 14.43 -13.20 -13.85
CA GLY A 212 15.51 -13.28 -14.84
C GLY A 212 14.98 -13.38 -16.27
N VAL A 213 15.70 -12.78 -17.21
CA VAL A 213 15.39 -12.84 -18.64
C VAL A 213 15.52 -14.28 -19.13
N ARG A 214 14.44 -14.83 -19.71
CA ARG A 214 14.46 -16.19 -20.27
C ARG A 214 15.28 -16.28 -21.55
N SER A 215 15.64 -17.51 -21.92
CA SER A 215 16.35 -17.78 -23.17
C SER A 215 15.56 -17.30 -24.38
N GLY A 216 16.24 -16.65 -25.33
CA GLY A 216 15.68 -16.31 -26.64
C GLY A 216 15.22 -17.53 -27.46
N ALA A 217 15.74 -18.73 -27.13
CA ALA A 217 15.28 -19.99 -27.71
C ALA A 217 13.95 -20.48 -27.10
N GLU A 218 13.56 -19.99 -25.93
CA GLU A 218 12.26 -20.26 -25.32
C GLU A 218 11.21 -19.23 -25.75
N LEU A 219 11.58 -17.95 -25.77
CA LEU A 219 10.74 -16.90 -26.34
C LEU A 219 11.59 -15.96 -27.19
N ALA A 220 11.28 -15.91 -28.49
CA ALA A 220 11.96 -15.03 -29.43
C ALA A 220 11.86 -13.56 -29.00
N GLY A 221 12.94 -12.79 -29.17
CA GLY A 221 13.03 -11.39 -28.76
C GLY A 221 13.52 -11.17 -27.33
N CYS A 222 13.70 -12.23 -26.53
CA CYS A 222 14.31 -12.10 -25.21
C CYS A 222 15.84 -12.10 -25.28
N ALA A 223 16.44 -11.07 -24.68
CA ALA A 223 17.88 -10.85 -24.67
C ALA A 223 18.35 -10.40 -23.28
N ASN A 224 19.26 -11.18 -22.69
CA ASN A 224 19.93 -10.86 -21.43
C ASN A 224 21.30 -10.25 -21.73
N THR A 225 21.31 -8.98 -22.13
CA THR A 225 22.50 -8.28 -22.62
C THR A 225 22.72 -6.97 -21.85
N ALA A 226 23.91 -6.39 -21.99
CA ALA A 226 24.27 -5.13 -21.34
C ALA A 226 23.38 -3.97 -21.80
N ALA A 227 23.34 -2.88 -21.02
CA ALA A 227 22.55 -1.68 -21.34
C ALA A 227 22.92 -1.01 -22.68
N THR A 228 24.11 -1.30 -23.22
CA THR A 228 24.57 -0.83 -24.54
C THR A 228 23.90 -1.55 -25.72
N ASP A 229 23.24 -2.69 -25.48
CA ASP A 229 22.44 -3.38 -26.50
C ASP A 229 20.99 -2.91 -26.43
N PRO A 230 20.49 -2.20 -27.46
CA PRO A 230 19.11 -1.69 -27.47
C PRO A 230 18.05 -2.79 -27.43
N ASN A 231 18.41 -4.05 -27.71
CA ASN A 231 17.49 -5.19 -27.68
C ASN A 231 17.36 -5.82 -26.28
N THR A 232 18.14 -5.37 -25.28
CA THR A 232 18.09 -5.92 -23.93
C THR A 232 16.67 -5.89 -23.36
N SER A 233 16.28 -6.98 -22.68
CA SER A 233 14.98 -7.11 -22.01
C SER A 233 14.95 -6.51 -20.60
N LEU A 234 16.07 -5.92 -20.17
CA LEU A 234 16.20 -5.13 -18.94
C LEU A 234 15.88 -3.65 -19.21
N TRP A 235 15.65 -2.85 -18.16
CA TRP A 235 15.37 -1.40 -18.25
C TRP A 235 14.20 -1.07 -19.18
N ARG A 236 13.10 -1.81 -19.03
CA ARG A 236 11.81 -1.53 -19.67
C ARG A 236 10.68 -2.15 -18.86
N ILE A 237 9.47 -1.69 -19.12
CA ILE A 237 8.24 -2.42 -18.79
C ILE A 237 7.63 -2.97 -20.08
N ASP A 238 6.78 -3.99 -19.99
CA ASP A 238 6.00 -4.46 -21.13
C ASP A 238 4.55 -3.93 -20.99
N ILE A 239 3.99 -3.38 -22.07
CA ILE A 239 2.62 -2.88 -22.09
C ILE A 239 1.77 -3.79 -22.96
N ILE A 240 0.75 -4.40 -22.37
CA ILE A 240 -0.22 -5.24 -23.08
C ILE A 240 -1.46 -4.41 -23.37
N ARG A 241 -1.99 -4.52 -24.59
CA ARG A 241 -3.36 -4.06 -24.90
C ARG A 241 -4.29 -5.26 -24.94
N VAL A 242 -5.42 -5.18 -24.25
CA VAL A 242 -6.45 -6.21 -24.21
C VAL A 242 -7.74 -5.67 -24.81
N PRO A 243 -8.12 -6.11 -26.02
CA PRO A 243 -9.41 -5.78 -26.62
C PRO A 243 -10.54 -6.45 -25.83
N LEU A 244 -11.46 -5.67 -25.27
CA LEU A 244 -12.49 -6.19 -24.36
C LEU A 244 -13.46 -7.16 -25.06
N ALA A 245 -13.75 -6.92 -26.35
CA ALA A 245 -14.62 -7.79 -27.15
C ALA A 245 -13.92 -9.06 -27.66
N ALA A 246 -12.59 -9.12 -27.60
CA ALA A 246 -11.80 -10.25 -28.11
C ALA A 246 -10.49 -10.41 -27.28
N PRO A 247 -10.60 -10.75 -25.99
CA PRO A 247 -9.46 -10.79 -25.07
C PRO A 247 -8.38 -11.78 -25.49
N GLN A 248 -8.70 -12.81 -26.25
CA GLN A 248 -7.75 -13.76 -26.84
C GLN A 248 -6.73 -13.11 -27.79
N ASN A 249 -7.00 -11.88 -28.26
CA ASN A 249 -6.09 -11.09 -29.09
C ASN A 249 -5.17 -10.17 -28.26
N ALA A 250 -5.17 -10.30 -26.93
CA ALA A 250 -4.27 -9.56 -26.06
C ALA A 250 -2.80 -9.75 -26.49
N SER A 251 -2.06 -8.65 -26.58
CA SER A 251 -0.67 -8.66 -27.04
C SER A 251 0.11 -7.48 -26.49
N ILE A 252 1.44 -7.63 -26.42
CA ILE A 252 2.35 -6.54 -26.09
C ILE A 252 2.31 -5.53 -27.24
N VAL A 253 1.97 -4.27 -26.94
CA VAL A 253 1.89 -3.17 -27.90
C VAL A 253 3.07 -2.20 -27.79
N ASN A 254 3.72 -2.15 -26.62
CA ASN A 254 4.90 -1.31 -26.43
C ASN A 254 5.80 -1.84 -25.30
N GLN A 255 7.06 -1.39 -25.29
CA GLN A 255 8.08 -1.74 -24.30
C GLN A 255 8.91 -0.51 -23.91
N PRO A 256 8.32 0.49 -23.24
CA PRO A 256 8.95 1.80 -23.04
C PRO A 256 10.20 1.74 -22.16
N ARG A 257 11.17 2.60 -22.48
CA ARG A 257 12.47 2.75 -21.78
C ARG A 257 12.37 3.80 -20.67
N LEU A 258 11.53 3.55 -19.65
CA LEU A 258 11.27 4.51 -18.55
C LEU A 258 12.52 4.87 -17.71
N PHE A 259 13.56 4.06 -17.78
CA PHE A 259 14.81 4.22 -17.03
C PHE A 259 15.90 4.96 -17.78
N ALA A 260 15.66 5.27 -19.05
CA ALA A 260 16.67 5.88 -19.89
C ALA A 260 17.02 7.27 -19.36
N ASP A 261 18.28 7.65 -19.53
CA ASP A 261 18.73 9.02 -19.34
C ASP A 261 18.18 9.88 -20.50
N PRO A 262 17.42 10.95 -20.23
CA PRO A 262 16.76 11.73 -21.27
C PRO A 262 17.74 12.54 -22.14
N GLU A 263 18.96 12.83 -21.66
CA GLU A 263 19.95 13.62 -22.40
C GLU A 263 20.81 12.74 -23.32
N THR A 264 21.23 11.59 -22.83
CA THR A 264 22.19 10.69 -23.48
C THR A 264 21.51 9.49 -24.16
N GLY A 265 20.28 9.15 -23.76
CA GLY A 265 19.57 7.96 -24.23
C GLY A 265 20.09 6.64 -23.64
N ALA A 266 21.03 6.69 -22.68
CA ALA A 266 21.54 5.49 -22.01
C ALA A 266 20.39 4.77 -21.29
N LEU A 267 20.19 3.46 -21.57
CA LEU A 267 19.04 2.72 -21.05
C LEU A 267 19.05 2.58 -19.52
N ASP A 268 20.23 2.61 -18.92
CA ASP A 268 20.51 2.48 -17.48
C ASP A 268 20.71 3.84 -16.80
N GLY A 269 20.05 4.90 -17.30
CA GLY A 269 20.19 6.27 -16.79
C GLY A 269 19.84 6.47 -15.32
N LEU A 270 18.99 5.61 -14.76
CA LEU A 270 18.60 5.63 -13.34
C LEU A 270 19.45 4.71 -12.45
N GLN A 271 20.61 4.28 -12.90
CA GLN A 271 21.48 3.48 -12.07
C GLN A 271 21.99 4.32 -10.88
N ASN A 272 21.47 4.04 -9.68
CA ASN A 272 21.86 4.72 -8.45
C ASN A 272 23.39 4.78 -8.31
N ASN A 273 23.93 6.00 -8.30
CA ASN A 273 25.35 6.28 -8.20
C ASN A 273 25.61 7.21 -6.99
N PRO A 274 26.60 6.93 -6.13
CA PRO A 274 27.57 5.84 -6.23
C PRO A 274 26.99 4.50 -5.83
N ALA A 275 27.62 3.42 -6.29
CA ALA A 275 27.40 2.05 -5.83
C ALA A 275 27.77 1.93 -4.34
N THR A 276 26.96 2.46 -3.43
CA THR A 276 27.06 2.22 -1.99
C THR A 276 26.61 0.78 -1.78
N PRO A 277 27.53 -0.19 -1.61
CA PRO A 277 27.12 -1.60 -1.57
C PRO A 277 26.36 -1.93 -0.28
N GLN A 278 26.41 -1.03 0.70
CA GLN A 278 25.91 -1.21 2.05
C GLN A 278 24.87 -0.13 2.37
N HIS A 279 23.68 -0.59 2.75
CA HIS A 279 22.62 0.22 3.32
C HIS A 279 23.09 0.83 4.66
N PRO A 280 22.60 2.01 5.09
CA PRO A 280 23.00 2.63 6.36
C PRO A 280 22.85 1.71 7.59
N SER A 281 21.95 0.74 7.53
CA SER A 281 21.77 -0.33 8.54
C SER A 281 22.91 -1.35 8.63
N GLY A 282 23.91 -1.28 7.74
CA GLY A 282 25.02 -2.21 7.66
C GLY A 282 24.71 -3.49 6.86
N SER A 283 23.48 -3.71 6.40
CA SER A 283 23.15 -4.79 5.46
C SER A 283 23.47 -4.41 4.01
N ASN A 284 23.64 -5.39 3.13
CA ASN A 284 23.64 -5.11 1.69
C ASN A 284 22.22 -4.73 1.24
N TRP A 285 22.12 -3.84 0.25
CA TRP A 285 20.90 -3.58 -0.50
C TRP A 285 20.43 -4.83 -1.25
N SER A 286 19.11 -5.00 -1.42
CA SER A 286 18.54 -6.13 -2.16
C SER A 286 17.32 -5.67 -2.98
N PRO A 287 17.33 -5.88 -4.32
CA PRO A 287 18.49 -6.23 -5.12
C PRO A 287 19.53 -5.12 -5.00
N ARG A 288 20.82 -5.49 -5.04
CA ARG A 288 21.94 -4.51 -5.04
C ARG A 288 21.57 -3.38 -6.00
N PRO A 289 21.64 -2.10 -5.62
CA PRO A 289 20.87 -1.05 -6.26
C PRO A 289 21.08 -1.11 -7.77
N VAL A 290 20.05 -1.58 -8.46
CA VAL A 290 19.96 -1.65 -9.91
C VAL A 290 18.51 -1.37 -10.24
N THR A 291 18.28 -0.18 -10.77
CA THR A 291 16.97 0.24 -11.27
C THR A 291 16.85 -0.24 -12.70
N ASN A 292 16.44 -1.51 -12.90
CA ASN A 292 16.27 -2.11 -14.24
C ASN A 292 14.88 -2.72 -14.48
N HIS A 293 13.96 -2.53 -13.55
CA HIS A 293 12.54 -2.89 -13.63
C HIS A 293 11.74 -2.03 -12.67
N CYS A 294 10.43 -1.95 -12.89
CA CYS A 294 9.52 -1.54 -11.83
C CYS A 294 9.06 -2.75 -11.04
N HIS A 295 8.88 -2.58 -9.73
CA HIS A 295 8.20 -3.56 -8.89
C HIS A 295 6.71 -3.33 -9.03
N ASP A 296 6.17 -2.26 -8.44
CA ASP A 296 4.77 -1.87 -8.61
C ASP A 296 4.65 -0.53 -9.33
N ILE A 297 3.57 -0.39 -10.09
CA ILE A 297 3.19 0.86 -10.75
C ILE A 297 1.76 1.18 -10.40
N THR A 298 1.51 2.19 -9.58
CA THR A 298 0.15 2.60 -9.24
C THR A 298 -0.38 3.61 -10.23
N ALA A 299 -1.41 3.21 -10.99
CA ALA A 299 -2.02 4.04 -12.02
C ALA A 299 -3.23 4.81 -11.50
N TYR A 300 -3.30 6.11 -11.80
CA TYR A 300 -4.43 6.98 -11.52
C TYR A 300 -4.97 7.56 -12.84
N SER A 301 -5.70 6.69 -13.57
CA SER A 301 -6.13 6.93 -14.95
C SER A 301 -6.97 8.21 -15.11
N GLU A 302 -7.78 8.56 -14.12
CA GLU A 302 -8.70 9.71 -14.17
C GLU A 302 -7.99 11.06 -14.24
N ILE A 303 -6.76 11.16 -13.73
CA ILE A 303 -5.94 12.36 -13.75
C ILE A 303 -4.72 12.23 -14.67
N GLY A 304 -4.51 11.06 -15.29
CA GLY A 304 -3.42 10.83 -16.25
C GLY A 304 -2.04 10.64 -15.61
N LEU A 305 -1.97 10.25 -14.33
CA LEU A 305 -0.71 10.04 -13.62
C LEU A 305 -0.53 8.59 -13.17
N ALA A 306 0.71 8.13 -13.08
CA ALA A 306 1.08 6.95 -12.32
C ALA A 306 2.31 7.20 -11.45
N ALA A 307 2.40 6.51 -10.32
CA ALA A 307 3.59 6.47 -9.50
C ALA A 307 4.20 5.06 -9.56
N ALA A 308 5.49 4.95 -9.87
CA ALA A 308 6.15 3.66 -10.07
C ALA A 308 7.29 3.49 -9.07
N ALA A 309 7.23 2.43 -8.28
CA ALA A 309 8.30 2.03 -7.37
C ALA A 309 9.16 0.99 -8.09
N CYS A 310 10.42 1.34 -8.39
CA CYS A 310 11.20 0.64 -9.39
C CYS A 310 12.52 0.08 -8.89
N ALA A 311 12.44 -0.67 -7.80
CA ALA A 311 13.54 -1.31 -7.09
C ALA A 311 14.53 -0.33 -6.46
N GLY A 312 15.11 0.59 -7.24
CA GLY A 312 16.06 1.59 -6.78
C GLY A 312 15.55 3.04 -6.83
N ASN A 313 14.43 3.32 -7.50
CA ASN A 313 13.90 4.67 -7.66
C ASN A 313 12.38 4.70 -7.54
N GLY A 314 11.84 5.84 -7.10
CA GLY A 314 10.44 6.20 -7.28
C GLY A 314 10.31 7.10 -8.50
N LEU A 315 9.36 6.80 -9.39
CA LEU A 315 9.11 7.57 -10.61
C LEU A 315 7.71 8.16 -10.58
N LEU A 316 7.57 9.36 -11.12
CA LEU A 316 6.28 9.94 -11.49
C LEU A 316 6.12 9.84 -13.01
N LEU A 317 5.00 9.31 -13.49
CA LEU A 317 4.74 9.04 -14.89
C LEU A 317 3.48 9.78 -15.38
N ASP A 318 3.53 10.31 -16.60
CA ASP A 318 2.35 10.65 -17.39
C ASP A 318 1.86 9.39 -18.11
N ILE A 319 0.57 9.09 -17.95
CA ILE A 319 -0.11 7.93 -18.55
C ILE A 319 -1.32 8.34 -19.39
N SER A 320 -1.39 9.61 -19.83
CA SER A 320 -2.48 10.13 -20.67
C SER A 320 -2.60 9.37 -22.00
N ASP A 321 -1.48 8.84 -22.50
CA ASP A 321 -1.43 7.77 -23.50
C ASP A 321 -0.96 6.48 -22.84
N PRO A 322 -1.87 5.54 -22.50
CA PRO A 322 -1.49 4.31 -21.83
C PRO A 322 -0.54 3.43 -22.66
N ALA A 323 -0.53 3.55 -23.99
CA ALA A 323 0.41 2.77 -24.79
C ALA A 323 1.85 3.33 -24.67
N ASN A 324 2.01 4.59 -24.28
CA ASN A 324 3.27 5.33 -24.32
C ASN A 324 3.47 6.20 -23.06
N PRO A 325 3.61 5.60 -21.87
CA PRO A 325 3.87 6.37 -20.64
C PRO A 325 5.22 7.09 -20.70
N VAL A 326 5.28 8.25 -20.06
CA VAL A 326 6.46 9.13 -20.05
C VAL A 326 6.88 9.43 -18.61
N ARG A 327 8.18 9.36 -18.30
CA ARG A 327 8.71 9.76 -16.99
C ARG A 327 8.72 11.29 -16.85
N LEU A 328 8.06 11.80 -15.82
CA LEU A 328 7.98 13.23 -15.47
C LEU A 328 9.05 13.63 -14.45
N ASP A 329 9.29 12.75 -13.47
CA ASP A 329 10.27 12.95 -12.41
C ASP A 329 10.73 11.62 -11.83
N GLU A 330 11.85 11.66 -11.12
CA GLU A 330 12.42 10.54 -10.41
C GLU A 330 13.02 10.98 -9.07
N VAL A 331 13.03 10.07 -8.10
CA VAL A 331 13.72 10.23 -6.83
C VAL A 331 14.47 8.94 -6.48
N SER A 332 15.48 9.10 -5.64
CA SER A 332 16.19 8.01 -4.96
C SER A 332 16.38 8.43 -3.52
N ASP A 333 16.35 7.47 -2.61
CA ASP A 333 16.46 7.72 -1.17
C ASP A 333 17.53 6.77 -0.59
N PRO A 334 18.58 7.30 0.06
CA PRO A 334 19.65 6.49 0.64
C PRO A 334 19.23 5.64 1.84
N ASN A 335 17.96 5.71 2.28
CA ASN A 335 17.38 4.85 3.30
C ASN A 335 16.47 3.73 2.72
N PHE A 336 16.21 3.71 1.40
CA PHE A 336 15.19 2.85 0.78
C PHE A 336 15.73 1.55 0.19
N ALA A 337 15.75 0.48 0.97
CA ALA A 337 16.39 -0.78 0.59
C ALA A 337 15.87 -1.36 -0.74
N TYR A 338 14.57 -1.25 -0.95
CA TYR A 338 13.87 -1.68 -2.15
C TYR A 338 12.59 -0.87 -2.36
N TRP A 339 12.55 -0.09 -3.44
CA TRP A 339 11.34 0.63 -3.85
C TRP A 339 10.30 -0.37 -4.35
N HIS A 340 9.32 -0.63 -3.50
CA HIS A 340 8.37 -1.74 -3.65
C HIS A 340 7.04 -1.30 -4.24
N SER A 341 6.35 -0.37 -3.58
CA SER A 341 5.04 0.12 -4.03
C SER A 341 4.86 1.62 -3.85
N ALA A 342 3.79 2.13 -4.47
CA ALA A 342 3.47 3.54 -4.46
C ALA A 342 1.96 3.76 -4.32
N THR A 343 1.51 4.80 -3.63
CA THR A 343 0.10 5.15 -3.50
C THR A 343 -0.05 6.67 -3.59
N LEU A 344 -0.86 7.14 -4.54
CA LEU A 344 -1.19 8.56 -4.65
C LEU A 344 -2.31 8.91 -3.66
N ASN A 345 -2.29 10.11 -3.10
CA ASN A 345 -3.48 10.61 -2.41
C ASN A 345 -4.60 10.93 -3.40
N ASN A 346 -5.83 11.16 -2.90
CA ASN A 346 -6.99 11.28 -3.76
C ASN A 346 -6.90 12.45 -4.76
N ASP A 347 -6.26 13.54 -4.35
CA ASP A 347 -6.10 14.73 -5.19
C ASP A 347 -4.93 14.62 -6.18
N GLY A 348 -4.11 13.56 -6.09
CA GLY A 348 -2.91 13.39 -6.92
C GLY A 348 -1.81 14.42 -6.61
N THR A 349 -1.81 14.97 -5.39
CA THR A 349 -0.87 15.99 -4.92
C THR A 349 0.22 15.44 -4.01
N LYS A 350 0.12 14.16 -3.61
CA LYS A 350 1.10 13.46 -2.79
C LYS A 350 1.24 12.03 -3.26
N VAL A 351 2.39 11.44 -2.99
CA VAL A 351 2.65 10.01 -3.17
C VAL A 351 3.38 9.45 -1.96
N ILE A 352 2.95 8.28 -1.52
CA ILE A 352 3.66 7.43 -0.59
C ILE A 352 4.42 6.40 -1.40
N PHE A 353 5.72 6.24 -1.16
CA PHE A 353 6.49 5.11 -1.65
C PHE A 353 6.88 4.21 -0.48
N THR A 354 6.86 2.91 -0.71
CA THR A 354 7.13 1.90 0.31
C THR A 354 8.49 1.23 0.11
N ASP A 355 9.25 1.09 1.20
CA ASP A 355 10.51 0.34 1.25
C ASP A 355 10.33 -1.08 1.77
N GLU A 356 10.47 -2.09 0.89
CA GLU A 356 10.44 -3.51 1.30
C GLU A 356 11.81 -4.01 1.79
N TRP A 357 12.38 -3.31 2.78
CA TRP A 357 13.63 -3.72 3.39
C TRP A 357 13.58 -5.14 3.95
N GLY A 358 14.63 -5.93 3.66
CA GLY A 358 14.68 -7.34 4.01
C GLY A 358 14.02 -8.26 2.99
N GLY A 359 13.56 -7.73 1.84
CA GLY A 359 12.98 -8.50 0.73
C GLY A 359 11.81 -9.34 1.18
N GLY A 360 10.95 -8.76 2.03
CA GLY A 360 9.75 -9.39 2.55
C GLY A 360 9.95 -10.51 3.58
N THR A 361 11.14 -11.10 3.69
CA THR A 361 11.36 -12.28 4.53
C THR A 361 12.14 -11.98 5.80
N GLY A 362 12.76 -10.80 5.90
CA GLY A 362 13.52 -10.38 7.07
C GLY A 362 12.68 -9.73 8.17
N ALA A 363 13.15 -9.85 9.41
CA ALA A 363 12.60 -9.12 10.56
C ALA A 363 13.14 -7.68 10.61
N ARG A 364 12.39 -6.70 10.08
CA ARG A 364 12.84 -5.31 9.87
C ARG A 364 12.05 -4.24 10.62
N CYS A 365 11.32 -4.65 11.66
CA CYS A 365 10.62 -3.76 12.58
C CYS A 365 11.15 -3.90 14.01
N ARG A 366 12.45 -4.12 14.20
CA ARG A 366 13.01 -4.42 15.53
C ARG A 366 13.33 -3.13 16.28
N THR A 367 13.47 -3.20 17.61
CA THR A 367 13.88 -2.06 18.45
C THR A 367 15.25 -1.47 18.09
N THR A 368 16.09 -2.20 17.35
CA THR A 368 17.41 -1.75 16.87
C THR A 368 17.37 -1.13 15.47
N ASP A 369 16.23 -1.17 14.80
CA ASP A 369 16.06 -0.64 13.45
C ASP A 369 15.66 0.84 13.53
N GLU A 370 16.33 1.71 12.79
CA GLU A 370 15.98 3.13 12.75
C GLU A 370 14.59 3.33 12.12
N PRO A 371 13.79 4.29 12.62
CA PRO A 371 12.45 4.55 12.07
C PRO A 371 12.41 4.92 10.58
N SER A 372 13.53 5.35 10.00
CA SER A 372 13.62 5.69 8.57
C SER A 372 14.01 4.52 7.66
N TRP A 373 14.32 3.34 8.18
CA TRP A 373 14.69 2.16 7.38
C TRP A 373 13.49 1.24 7.17
N GLY A 374 13.20 0.77 5.96
CA GLY A 374 12.01 -0.06 5.71
C GLY A 374 10.73 0.68 6.09
N ALA A 375 10.69 1.98 5.82
CA ALA A 375 9.61 2.90 6.12
C ALA A 375 8.94 3.33 4.81
N ASP A 376 7.72 3.84 4.92
CA ASP A 376 7.11 4.61 3.86
C ASP A 376 7.74 6.00 3.81
N ALA A 377 8.04 6.50 2.60
CA ALA A 377 8.46 7.86 2.35
C ALA A 377 7.34 8.64 1.67
N ILE A 378 7.00 9.80 2.24
CA ILE A 378 5.92 10.65 1.77
C ILE A 378 6.52 11.81 0.99
N TYR A 379 6.04 11.99 -0.24
CA TYR A 379 6.44 13.08 -1.13
C TYR A 379 5.22 13.92 -1.52
N ASP A 380 5.36 15.24 -1.45
CA ASP A 380 4.44 16.16 -2.10
C ASP A 380 4.80 16.30 -3.59
N ILE A 381 3.80 16.47 -4.44
CA ILE A 381 3.96 16.72 -5.88
C ILE A 381 3.75 18.21 -6.12
N VAL A 382 4.86 18.93 -6.32
CA VAL A 382 4.88 20.39 -6.53
C VAL A 382 5.44 20.67 -7.91
N ASP A 383 4.64 21.31 -8.77
CA ASP A 383 5.00 21.61 -10.16
C ASP A 383 5.48 20.37 -10.96
N GLY A 384 4.82 19.23 -10.73
CA GLY A 384 5.18 17.95 -11.36
C GLY A 384 6.47 17.32 -10.83
N LYS A 385 6.97 17.79 -9.67
CA LYS A 385 8.20 17.30 -9.04
C LYS A 385 7.93 16.72 -7.66
N LEU A 386 8.61 15.62 -7.35
CA LEU A 386 8.53 14.92 -6.07
C LEU A 386 9.38 15.66 -5.03
N LYS A 387 8.77 16.08 -3.93
CA LYS A 387 9.41 16.77 -2.80
C LYS A 387 9.22 15.96 -1.54
N PHE A 388 10.33 15.39 -1.04
CA PHE A 388 10.32 14.61 0.19
C PHE A 388 9.79 15.44 1.36
N ALA A 389 8.83 14.89 2.11
CA ALA A 389 8.21 15.53 3.26
C ALA A 389 8.62 14.83 4.57
N SER A 390 8.34 13.53 4.70
CA SER A 390 8.65 12.76 5.92
C SER A 390 8.65 11.25 5.67
N TYR A 391 8.91 10.48 6.73
CA TYR A 391 8.72 9.04 6.75
C TYR A 391 7.56 8.65 7.66
N TYR A 392 6.90 7.55 7.32
CA TYR A 392 6.03 6.81 8.22
C TYR A 392 6.56 5.38 8.39
N LYS A 393 6.66 4.93 9.63
CA LYS A 393 6.95 3.53 9.94
C LYS A 393 6.01 3.05 11.02
N LEU A 394 5.59 1.79 10.92
CA LEU A 394 4.84 1.09 11.95
C LEU A 394 5.41 1.43 13.35
N PRO A 395 4.63 2.07 14.24
CA PRO A 395 5.14 2.65 15.48
C PRO A 395 5.27 1.60 16.60
N VAL A 396 5.44 0.33 16.25
CA VAL A 396 5.63 -0.77 17.20
C VAL A 396 6.78 -1.66 16.78
N ALA A 397 7.55 -2.11 17.76
CA ALA A 397 8.63 -3.06 17.54
C ALA A 397 8.11 -4.50 17.54
N GLN A 398 8.57 -5.27 16.56
CA GLN A 398 8.33 -6.71 16.41
C GLN A 398 9.58 -7.52 16.80
N THR A 399 9.38 -8.82 16.99
CA THR A 399 10.47 -9.74 17.37
C THR A 399 11.33 -10.15 16.18
N THR A 400 12.39 -10.91 16.44
CA THR A 400 13.21 -11.51 15.37
C THR A 400 12.59 -12.74 14.71
N GLN A 401 11.43 -13.19 15.20
CA GLN A 401 10.68 -14.33 14.69
C GLN A 401 9.65 -13.90 13.63
N GLU A 402 9.51 -12.60 13.39
CA GLU A 402 8.48 -12.01 12.54
C GLU A 402 9.12 -11.32 11.34
N ASN A 403 8.82 -11.77 10.12
CA ASN A 403 9.09 -10.93 8.95
C ASN A 403 8.14 -9.73 8.99
N CYS A 404 8.69 -8.52 8.96
CA CYS A 404 7.92 -7.29 9.12
C CYS A 404 8.53 -6.21 8.26
N VAL A 405 7.71 -5.67 7.37
CA VAL A 405 8.05 -4.61 6.44
C VAL A 405 6.76 -4.05 5.84
N ALA A 406 6.76 -2.79 5.43
CA ALA A 406 5.63 -2.18 4.74
C ALA A 406 5.36 -2.91 3.40
N HIS A 407 4.07 -3.07 3.10
CA HIS A 407 3.60 -3.68 1.86
C HIS A 407 2.30 -3.00 1.39
N ASN A 408 1.54 -3.65 0.52
CA ASN A 408 0.49 -2.97 -0.24
C ASN A 408 -0.73 -2.54 0.60
N GLY A 409 -1.34 -1.44 0.15
CA GLY A 409 -2.42 -0.75 0.85
C GLY A 409 -3.25 0.15 -0.07
N SER A 410 -4.33 0.73 0.47
CA SER A 410 -5.16 1.70 -0.24
C SER A 410 -5.62 2.84 0.65
N LEU A 411 -6.13 3.90 0.02
CA LEU A 411 -6.82 4.96 0.74
C LEU A 411 -8.11 4.45 1.39
N ILE A 412 -8.41 4.97 2.58
CA ILE A 412 -9.75 4.94 3.19
C ILE A 412 -10.44 6.26 2.82
N PRO A 413 -11.64 6.25 2.22
CA PRO A 413 -12.29 7.44 1.68
C PRO A 413 -12.94 8.31 2.76
N VAL A 414 -12.21 8.69 3.82
CA VAL A 414 -12.69 9.67 4.78
C VAL A 414 -12.62 11.07 4.16
N PRO A 415 -13.73 11.84 4.11
CA PRO A 415 -13.76 13.10 3.38
C PRO A 415 -12.79 14.13 3.97
N GLY A 416 -11.99 14.75 3.09
CA GLY A 416 -11.02 15.80 3.43
C GLY A 416 -9.79 15.32 4.20
N ARG A 417 -9.55 14.00 4.28
CA ARG A 417 -8.37 13.43 4.93
C ARG A 417 -7.69 12.44 3.99
N ASP A 418 -6.37 12.41 4.07
CA ASP A 418 -5.55 11.40 3.41
C ASP A 418 -5.23 10.31 4.43
N ILE A 419 -5.99 9.21 4.40
CA ILE A 419 -5.82 8.06 5.30
C ILE A 419 -5.52 6.84 4.45
N MET A 420 -4.48 6.10 4.79
CA MET A 420 -4.10 4.84 4.14
C MET A 420 -4.30 3.69 5.13
N VAL A 421 -4.86 2.57 4.66
CA VAL A 421 -4.73 1.27 5.30
C VAL A 421 -3.68 0.46 4.56
N GLN A 422 -2.79 -0.19 5.28
CA GLN A 422 -1.62 -0.85 4.72
C GLN A 422 -1.26 -2.11 5.50
N ALA A 423 -0.78 -3.11 4.79
CA ALA A 423 -0.19 -4.29 5.39
C ALA A 423 1.29 -4.10 5.76
N TRP A 424 1.70 -4.71 6.88
CA TRP A 424 3.08 -4.71 7.39
C TRP A 424 3.63 -6.12 7.58
N TYR A 425 3.20 -7.08 6.75
CA TYR A 425 3.50 -8.50 6.92
C TYR A 425 3.11 -8.98 8.32
N GLN A 426 3.99 -9.62 9.09
CA GLN A 426 3.65 -10.05 10.46
C GLN A 426 3.56 -8.88 11.44
N GLY A 427 3.87 -7.64 11.03
CA GLY A 427 3.52 -6.44 11.80
C GLY A 427 2.04 -6.05 11.72
N GLY A 428 1.23 -6.84 10.99
CA GLY A 428 -0.22 -6.69 10.97
C GLY A 428 -0.73 -5.73 9.89
N VAL A 429 -1.85 -5.09 10.19
CA VAL A 429 -2.49 -4.02 9.40
C VAL A 429 -2.39 -2.73 10.19
N SER A 430 -1.95 -1.67 9.54
CA SER A 430 -1.88 -0.32 10.10
C SER A 430 -2.71 0.62 9.24
N ALA A 431 -3.58 1.42 9.87
CA ALA A 431 -4.22 2.55 9.22
C ALA A 431 -3.64 3.85 9.78
N PHE A 432 -3.18 4.73 8.91
CA PHE A 432 -2.50 5.96 9.31
C PHE A 432 -2.99 7.16 8.51
N ASP A 433 -3.01 8.32 9.15
CA ASP A 433 -3.38 9.61 8.59
C ASP A 433 -2.11 10.36 8.17
N PHE A 434 -2.05 10.75 6.90
CA PHE A 434 -0.97 11.54 6.29
C PHE A 434 -1.51 12.82 5.62
N THR A 435 -2.66 13.32 6.10
CA THR A 435 -3.23 14.59 5.65
C THR A 435 -2.21 15.74 5.80
N ASP A 436 -1.43 15.72 6.88
CA ASP A 436 -0.19 16.50 7.00
C ASP A 436 1.00 15.61 6.60
N SER A 437 1.57 15.87 5.42
CA SER A 437 2.70 15.10 4.88
C SER A 437 3.94 15.14 5.78
N ALA A 438 4.05 16.11 6.69
CA ALA A 438 5.20 16.23 7.60
C ALA A 438 5.02 15.42 8.90
N HIS A 439 3.79 15.04 9.26
CA HIS A 439 3.48 14.42 10.55
C HIS A 439 2.46 13.26 10.40
N PRO A 440 2.79 12.20 9.65
CA PRO A 440 1.92 11.04 9.56
C PRO A 440 1.78 10.34 10.91
N ARG A 441 0.61 9.76 11.18
CA ARG A 441 0.34 9.05 12.46
C ARG A 441 -0.55 7.83 12.28
N GLU A 442 -0.24 6.75 12.99
CA GLU A 442 -1.14 5.60 13.11
C GLU A 442 -2.44 6.03 13.84
N ILE A 443 -3.58 5.55 13.36
CA ILE A 443 -4.90 5.84 13.92
C ILE A 443 -5.72 4.59 14.22
N ALA A 444 -5.35 3.45 13.62
CA ALA A 444 -5.93 2.15 13.91
C ALA A 444 -4.95 1.04 13.52
N PHE A 445 -5.04 -0.12 14.16
CA PHE A 445 -4.24 -1.29 13.83
C PHE A 445 -4.95 -2.60 14.16
N PHE A 446 -4.49 -3.67 13.52
CA PHE A 446 -4.74 -5.05 13.91
C PHE A 446 -3.45 -5.84 13.76
N ASP A 447 -3.09 -6.64 14.76
CA ASP A 447 -1.87 -7.45 14.74
C ASP A 447 -2.09 -8.84 15.32
N ARG A 448 -1.27 -9.80 14.89
CA ARG A 448 -1.21 -11.16 15.43
C ARG A 448 0.22 -11.49 15.81
N GLY A 449 0.39 -12.23 16.89
CA GLY A 449 1.70 -12.76 17.26
C GLY A 449 2.33 -13.64 16.17
N PRO A 450 3.61 -14.02 16.36
CA PRO A 450 4.39 -14.71 15.35
C PRO A 450 3.73 -16.00 14.89
N ILE A 451 3.96 -16.42 13.65
CA ILE A 451 3.55 -17.75 13.18
C ILE A 451 4.20 -18.86 14.04
N ASN A 452 5.42 -18.65 14.52
CA ASN A 452 6.15 -19.62 15.34
C ASN A 452 6.94 -18.92 16.47
N ALA A 453 6.87 -19.47 17.68
CA ALA A 453 7.50 -18.87 18.87
C ALA A 453 9.04 -18.85 18.83
N SER A 454 9.67 -19.71 18.05
CA SER A 454 11.12 -19.98 18.14
C SER A 454 11.87 -19.80 16.82
N ALA A 455 11.16 -19.68 15.70
CA ALA A 455 11.76 -19.59 14.38
C ALA A 455 11.02 -18.56 13.52
N LEU A 456 11.77 -17.87 12.66
CA LEU A 456 11.17 -17.02 11.65
C LEU A 456 10.49 -17.90 10.59
N VAL A 457 9.18 -17.73 10.44
CA VAL A 457 8.37 -18.33 9.39
C VAL A 457 7.67 -17.20 8.66
N THR A 458 7.84 -17.12 7.34
CA THR A 458 7.21 -16.08 6.53
C THR A 458 5.68 -16.16 6.64
N GLY A 459 5.05 -15.04 6.95
CA GLY A 459 3.61 -14.92 7.14
C GLY A 459 3.19 -13.46 7.22
N GLY A 460 1.98 -13.22 7.75
CA GLY A 460 1.42 -11.89 7.90
C GLY A 460 0.68 -11.41 6.66
N PHE A 461 0.16 -10.19 6.69
CA PHE A 461 -0.64 -9.65 5.61
C PHE A 461 0.25 -9.27 4.43
N TRP A 462 0.02 -9.86 3.26
CA TRP A 462 0.57 -9.38 1.99
C TRP A 462 -0.03 -8.03 1.63
N SER A 463 -1.36 -7.88 1.75
CA SER A 463 -2.02 -6.61 1.48
C SER A 463 -3.28 -6.41 2.30
N ALA A 464 -3.65 -5.15 2.48
CA ALA A 464 -4.87 -4.73 3.16
C ALA A 464 -5.53 -3.58 2.40
N TYR A 465 -6.78 -3.77 1.95
CA TYR A 465 -7.48 -2.80 1.11
C TYR A 465 -8.85 -2.44 1.66
N TYR A 466 -9.23 -1.16 1.52
CA TYR A 466 -10.59 -0.71 1.77
C TYR A 466 -11.48 -1.03 0.56
N TYR A 467 -12.63 -1.66 0.81
CA TYR A 467 -13.65 -1.90 -0.20
C TYR A 467 -15.04 -1.84 0.41
N ASN A 468 -15.87 -0.89 -0.05
CA ASN A 468 -17.30 -0.76 0.25
C ASN A 468 -17.64 -0.85 1.76
N GLY A 469 -17.00 0.01 2.56
CA GLY A 469 -17.26 0.13 4.01
C GLY A 469 -16.41 -0.79 4.89
N HIS A 470 -15.62 -1.69 4.32
CA HIS A 470 -14.85 -2.68 5.05
C HIS A 470 -13.39 -2.68 4.60
N ILE A 471 -12.53 -3.30 5.41
CA ILE A 471 -11.13 -3.55 5.04
C ILE A 471 -10.97 -5.06 4.88
N TYR A 472 -10.25 -5.50 3.85
CA TYR A 472 -9.98 -6.90 3.60
C TYR A 472 -8.48 -7.14 3.52
N GLY A 473 -8.01 -8.22 4.16
CA GLY A 473 -6.61 -8.58 4.27
C GLY A 473 -6.31 -9.94 3.63
N SER A 474 -5.27 -10.01 2.80
CA SER A 474 -4.73 -11.27 2.26
C SER A 474 -3.51 -11.64 3.09
N GLU A 475 -3.61 -12.69 3.89
CA GLU A 475 -2.56 -13.16 4.80
C GLU A 475 -1.82 -14.34 4.16
N ILE A 476 -0.49 -14.22 4.04
CA ILE A 476 0.42 -15.10 3.32
C ILE A 476 0.27 -16.58 3.71
N ALA A 477 0.19 -16.85 5.02
CA ALA A 477 0.25 -18.16 5.63
C ALA A 477 -1.09 -18.63 6.24
N ARG A 478 -1.98 -17.73 6.63
CA ARG A 478 -3.22 -18.02 7.36
C ARG A 478 -4.41 -18.06 6.40
N GLY A 479 -4.66 -16.99 5.64
CA GLY A 479 -5.83 -16.94 4.77
C GLY A 479 -6.31 -15.54 4.42
N PHE A 480 -7.61 -15.32 4.54
CA PHE A 480 -8.30 -14.09 4.13
C PHE A 480 -9.12 -13.52 5.29
N ASP A 481 -8.92 -12.24 5.59
CA ASP A 481 -9.59 -11.54 6.68
C ASP A 481 -10.50 -10.43 6.19
N ALA A 482 -11.55 -10.16 6.96
CA ALA A 482 -12.40 -9.00 6.82
C ALA A 482 -12.47 -8.22 8.13
N PHE A 483 -12.42 -6.90 8.05
CA PHE A 483 -12.39 -5.98 9.17
C PHE A 483 -13.43 -4.87 9.02
N ALA A 484 -13.92 -4.38 10.16
CA ALA A 484 -14.63 -3.11 10.27
C ALA A 484 -13.73 -2.06 10.93
N LEU A 485 -13.86 -0.81 10.49
CA LEU A 485 -13.37 0.34 11.25
C LEU A 485 -14.29 0.57 12.45
N THR A 486 -13.70 0.87 13.59
CA THR A 486 -14.44 1.25 14.81
C THR A 486 -14.09 2.68 15.22
N PRO A 487 -15.02 3.43 15.83
CA PRO A 487 -14.74 4.78 16.29
C PRO A 487 -13.59 4.81 17.31
N SER A 488 -12.73 5.81 17.19
CA SER A 488 -11.63 6.08 18.10
C SER A 488 -11.49 7.59 18.36
N GLU A 489 -10.51 7.98 19.16
CA GLU A 489 -10.18 9.40 19.33
C GLU A 489 -9.71 10.08 18.03
N HIS A 490 -9.25 9.30 17.05
CA HIS A 490 -8.72 9.79 15.77
C HIS A 490 -9.71 9.64 14.60
N LEU A 491 -10.77 8.87 14.77
CA LEU A 491 -11.76 8.60 13.72
C LEU A 491 -13.17 8.50 14.32
N ASP A 492 -14.03 9.46 13.98
CA ASP A 492 -15.40 9.50 14.49
C ASP A 492 -16.33 8.55 13.71
N GLN A 493 -17.42 8.07 14.31
CA GLN A 493 -18.42 7.26 13.62
C GLN A 493 -18.97 7.96 12.37
N ALA A 494 -19.19 9.28 12.44
CA ALA A 494 -19.68 10.03 11.29
C ALA A 494 -18.68 10.05 10.12
N GLU A 495 -17.37 9.99 10.40
CA GLU A 495 -16.34 9.89 9.36
C GLU A 495 -16.33 8.49 8.72
N ILE A 496 -16.52 7.44 9.53
CA ILE A 496 -16.66 6.05 9.06
C ILE A 496 -17.90 5.91 8.17
N ASP A 497 -19.04 6.45 8.61
CA ASP A 497 -20.30 6.42 7.88
C ASP A 497 -20.17 7.16 6.53
N ALA A 498 -19.52 8.33 6.54
CA ALA A 498 -19.27 9.09 5.32
C ALA A 498 -18.32 8.35 4.36
N ALA A 499 -17.29 7.68 4.87
CA ALA A 499 -16.42 6.84 4.04
C ALA A 499 -17.20 5.70 3.37
N ALA A 500 -18.09 5.04 4.12
CA ALA A 500 -18.95 3.98 3.59
C ALA A 500 -19.93 4.42 2.49
N THR A 501 -20.17 5.73 2.31
CA THR A 501 -20.94 6.23 1.16
C THR A 501 -20.19 6.16 -0.17
N VAL A 502 -18.87 5.98 -0.14
CA VAL A 502 -18.04 5.81 -1.33
C VAL A 502 -17.98 4.33 -1.70
N GLY A 503 -18.83 3.96 -2.66
CA GLY A 503 -18.87 2.62 -3.24
C GLY A 503 -18.00 2.49 -4.49
N PHE A 504 -17.36 1.34 -4.62
CA PHE A 504 -16.66 0.91 -5.82
C PHE A 504 -17.39 -0.27 -6.44
N ASP A 505 -17.70 -0.17 -7.73
CA ASP A 505 -18.09 -1.34 -8.52
C ASP A 505 -16.93 -2.36 -8.57
N ARG A 506 -15.70 -1.84 -8.53
CA ARG A 506 -14.47 -2.61 -8.67
C ARG A 506 -13.29 -1.92 -8.00
N PHE A 507 -12.39 -2.72 -7.44
CA PHE A 507 -11.10 -2.27 -6.93
C PHE A 507 -10.01 -3.24 -7.37
N ASN A 508 -8.84 -2.73 -7.75
CA ASN A 508 -7.66 -3.53 -8.07
C ASN A 508 -6.47 -2.96 -7.31
N ALA A 509 -5.59 -3.84 -6.84
CA ALA A 509 -4.27 -3.45 -6.38
C ALA A 509 -3.56 -2.58 -7.44
N GLN A 510 -2.79 -1.59 -6.98
CA GLN A 510 -2.07 -0.63 -7.83
C GLN A 510 -2.94 0.16 -8.85
N HIS A 511 -4.27 0.20 -8.69
CA HIS A 511 -5.14 1.09 -9.45
C HIS A 511 -5.82 2.07 -8.49
N GLN A 512 -5.48 3.36 -8.59
CA GLN A 512 -6.05 4.40 -7.74
C GLN A 512 -7.37 4.90 -8.33
N PRO A 513 -8.55 4.59 -7.74
CA PRO A 513 -9.80 5.20 -8.15
C PRO A 513 -9.85 6.65 -7.67
N LYS A 514 -10.57 7.49 -8.43
CA LYS A 514 -10.96 8.81 -7.94
C LYS A 514 -12.07 8.68 -6.89
N LEU A 515 -11.80 9.12 -5.67
CA LEU A 515 -12.78 9.16 -4.60
C LEU A 515 -13.61 10.45 -4.71
N SER A 516 -14.92 10.29 -4.58
CA SER A 516 -15.87 11.41 -4.55
C SER A 516 -17.03 11.07 -3.62
N TRP A 517 -17.48 12.06 -2.86
CA TRP A 517 -18.55 11.90 -1.88
C TRP A 517 -19.84 12.54 -2.38
N PRO A 518 -21.00 11.86 -2.30
CA PRO A 518 -22.27 12.48 -2.58
C PRO A 518 -22.58 13.55 -1.52
N ALA A 519 -23.31 14.59 -1.90
CA ALA A 519 -23.87 15.54 -0.94
C ALA A 519 -24.92 14.82 -0.08
N SER A 520 -24.59 14.53 1.17
CA SER A 520 -25.41 13.71 2.05
C SER A 520 -25.37 14.20 3.51
N PHE A 521 -26.26 13.67 4.35
CA PHE A 521 -26.25 13.97 5.79
C PHE A 521 -24.98 13.43 6.46
N GLU A 522 -24.51 12.25 6.05
CA GLU A 522 -23.27 11.61 6.50
C GLU A 522 -22.06 12.51 6.22
N LEU A 523 -21.96 13.06 5.00
CA LEU A 523 -20.86 13.97 4.65
C LEU A 523 -20.85 15.23 5.51
N VAL A 524 -22.03 15.84 5.75
CA VAL A 524 -22.13 17.00 6.64
C VAL A 524 -21.75 16.65 8.08
N ARG A 525 -22.17 15.48 8.57
CA ARG A 525 -21.86 15.01 9.93
C ARG A 525 -20.37 14.72 10.11
N ALA A 526 -19.70 14.15 9.10
CA ALA A 526 -18.25 13.94 9.10
C ALA A 526 -17.49 15.28 9.25
N TYR A 527 -17.78 16.26 8.39
CA TYR A 527 -17.16 17.58 8.49
C TYR A 527 -17.53 18.32 9.78
N TYR A 528 -18.73 18.08 10.33
CA TYR A 528 -19.11 18.62 11.63
C TYR A 528 -18.27 18.02 12.77
N ALA A 529 -18.04 16.70 12.77
CA ALA A 529 -17.17 16.04 13.74
C ALA A 529 -15.72 16.55 13.64
N GLN A 530 -15.19 16.71 12.42
CA GLN A 530 -13.86 17.28 12.19
C GLN A 530 -13.78 18.74 12.68
N ALA A 531 -14.77 19.58 12.36
CA ALA A 531 -14.83 20.96 12.82
C ALA A 531 -14.89 21.07 14.35
N LEU A 532 -15.64 20.19 15.02
CA LEU A 532 -15.67 20.10 16.49
C LEU A 532 -14.29 19.75 17.07
N ARG A 533 -13.58 18.80 16.47
CA ARG A 533 -12.27 18.34 16.93
C ARG A 533 -11.21 19.45 16.94
N THR A 534 -11.36 20.47 16.08
CA THR A 534 -10.46 21.63 16.08
C THR A 534 -10.59 22.51 17.34
N GLY A 535 -11.69 22.39 18.10
CA GLY A 535 -11.97 23.26 19.25
C GLY A 535 -12.32 24.72 18.88
N THR A 536 -12.38 25.07 17.59
CA THR A 536 -12.63 26.45 17.12
C THR A 536 -14.12 26.77 16.93
N LEU A 537 -14.98 25.75 16.90
CA LEU A 537 -16.41 25.92 16.64
C LEU A 537 -17.16 26.42 17.89
N LYS A 538 -17.80 27.59 17.79
CA LYS A 538 -18.59 28.16 18.91
C LYS A 538 -19.72 27.23 19.31
N ALA A 539 -19.92 27.01 20.62
CA ALA A 539 -20.92 26.08 21.15
C ALA A 539 -22.34 26.30 20.61
N ASN A 540 -22.78 27.56 20.50
CA ASN A 540 -24.09 27.89 19.93
C ASN A 540 -24.19 27.57 18.43
N THR A 541 -23.12 27.83 17.67
CA THR A 541 -23.06 27.47 16.24
C THR A 541 -23.09 25.95 16.08
N ALA A 542 -22.32 25.22 16.88
CA ALA A 542 -22.32 23.76 16.87
C ALA A 542 -23.71 23.17 17.16
N ALA A 543 -24.39 23.69 18.19
CA ALA A 543 -25.75 23.28 18.53
C ALA A 543 -26.75 23.60 17.40
N ASN A 544 -26.61 24.76 16.74
CA ASN A 544 -27.43 25.13 15.59
C ASN A 544 -27.20 24.20 14.39
N VAL A 545 -25.94 23.90 14.04
CA VAL A 545 -25.61 22.97 12.95
C VAL A 545 -26.28 21.63 13.19
N ARG A 546 -26.04 21.01 14.35
CA ARG A 546 -26.65 19.73 14.72
C ARG A 546 -28.18 19.78 14.59
N LYS A 547 -28.81 20.77 15.23
CA LYS A 547 -30.27 20.94 15.23
C LYS A 547 -30.86 21.08 13.83
N PHE A 548 -30.21 21.83 12.95
CA PHE A 548 -30.74 22.09 11.61
C PHE A 548 -30.47 20.95 10.64
N VAL A 549 -29.35 20.23 10.78
CA VAL A 549 -29.09 18.99 10.05
C VAL A 549 -30.12 17.92 10.43
N ASP A 550 -30.32 17.65 11.72
CA ASP A 550 -31.31 16.67 12.21
C ASP A 550 -32.75 17.01 11.75
N ARG A 551 -33.05 18.30 11.63
CA ARG A 551 -34.34 18.78 11.14
C ARG A 551 -34.49 18.61 9.64
N ALA A 552 -33.45 18.91 8.87
CA ALA A 552 -33.45 18.73 7.42
C ALA A 552 -33.62 17.25 7.05
N GLU A 553 -32.96 16.36 7.77
CA GLU A 553 -33.12 14.91 7.63
C GLU A 553 -34.57 14.48 7.92
N ARG A 554 -35.14 14.91 9.05
CA ARG A 554 -36.52 14.59 9.42
C ARG A 554 -37.57 15.10 8.43
N PHE A 555 -37.34 16.25 7.82
CA PHE A 555 -38.30 16.93 6.96
C PHE A 555 -37.99 16.80 5.46
N ASN A 556 -37.06 15.90 5.08
CA ASN A 556 -36.60 15.79 3.71
C ASN A 556 -37.73 15.49 2.71
N ASP A 557 -38.76 14.76 3.14
CA ASP A 557 -39.93 14.39 2.32
C ASP A 557 -41.21 15.13 2.75
N GLY A 558 -41.09 16.16 3.59
CA GLY A 558 -42.22 16.85 4.23
C GLY A 558 -42.48 18.26 3.69
N PRO A 559 -43.64 18.86 4.00
CA PRO A 559 -43.95 20.24 3.59
C PRO A 559 -43.00 21.28 4.19
N GLN A 560 -42.24 20.91 5.23
CA GLN A 560 -41.23 21.76 5.86
C GLN A 560 -39.85 21.70 5.17
N LYS A 561 -39.66 20.89 4.12
CA LYS A 561 -38.38 20.74 3.40
C LYS A 561 -37.73 22.09 3.06
N LYS A 562 -38.47 22.98 2.40
CA LYS A 562 -37.96 24.33 2.02
C LYS A 562 -37.48 25.15 3.21
N ALA A 563 -38.18 25.08 4.34
CA ALA A 563 -37.79 25.78 5.56
C ALA A 563 -36.53 25.17 6.18
N ALA A 564 -36.37 23.84 6.11
CA ALA A 564 -35.17 23.17 6.59
C ALA A 564 -33.95 23.45 5.71
N VAL A 565 -34.12 23.48 4.38
CA VAL A 565 -33.06 23.88 3.43
C VAL A 565 -32.59 25.31 3.70
N ALA A 566 -33.53 26.25 3.91
CA ALA A 566 -33.18 27.63 4.27
C ALA A 566 -32.37 27.71 5.60
N GLN A 567 -32.63 26.80 6.55
CA GLN A 567 -31.91 26.73 7.81
C GLN A 567 -30.49 26.16 7.64
N LEU A 568 -30.28 25.20 6.74
CA LEU A 568 -28.94 24.71 6.39
C LEU A 568 -28.08 25.85 5.79
N ARG A 569 -28.63 26.59 4.82
CA ARG A 569 -27.95 27.76 4.24
C ARG A 569 -27.65 28.82 5.31
N ALA A 570 -28.64 29.15 6.15
CA ALA A 570 -28.48 30.16 7.19
C ALA A 570 -27.41 29.80 8.23
N VAL A 571 -27.30 28.52 8.62
CA VAL A 571 -26.26 28.11 9.58
C VAL A 571 -24.88 27.99 8.94
N SER A 572 -24.80 27.73 7.62
CA SER A 572 -23.51 27.77 6.91
C SER A 572 -22.82 29.13 7.02
N HIS A 573 -23.60 30.23 7.04
CA HIS A 573 -23.08 31.59 7.19
C HIS A 573 -22.64 31.94 8.63
N GLN A 574 -22.88 31.06 9.62
CA GLN A 574 -22.42 31.24 11.00
C GLN A 574 -21.02 30.64 11.24
N LEU A 575 -20.48 29.93 10.25
CA LEU A 575 -19.17 29.27 10.31
C LEU A 575 -18.05 30.23 9.89
N ASP A 576 -16.91 30.11 10.56
CA ASP A 576 -15.71 30.89 10.24
C ASP A 576 -14.94 30.21 9.12
N THR A 577 -15.13 30.67 7.87
CA THR A 577 -14.50 30.08 6.69
C THR A 577 -13.00 30.36 6.58
N SER A 578 -12.39 31.11 7.51
CA SER A 578 -10.93 31.20 7.62
C SER A 578 -10.30 29.95 8.24
N VAL A 579 -11.10 29.15 8.97
CA VAL A 579 -10.70 27.84 9.50
C VAL A 579 -11.09 26.77 8.48
N SER A 580 -10.12 26.01 7.97
CA SER A 580 -10.32 25.03 6.90
C SER A 580 -11.45 24.02 7.18
N ALA A 581 -11.48 23.45 8.39
CA ALA A 581 -12.53 22.48 8.78
C ALA A 581 -13.93 23.12 8.81
N GLN A 582 -14.05 24.37 9.25
CA GLN A 582 -15.33 25.08 9.23
C GLN A 582 -15.73 25.50 7.82
N ALA A 583 -14.78 25.82 6.95
CA ALA A 583 -15.03 26.08 5.53
C ALA A 583 -15.56 24.83 4.81
N ALA A 584 -14.96 23.66 5.06
CA ALA A 584 -15.43 22.38 4.52
C ALA A 584 -16.86 22.04 5.00
N LEU A 585 -17.14 22.25 6.29
CA LEU A 585 -18.49 22.11 6.84
C LEU A 585 -19.51 23.08 6.22
N ALA A 586 -19.13 24.35 6.04
CA ALA A 586 -19.99 25.35 5.41
C ALA A 586 -20.31 24.97 3.96
N LYS A 587 -19.31 24.47 3.23
CA LYS A 587 -19.48 23.98 1.86
C LYS A 587 -20.43 22.78 1.82
N SER A 588 -20.22 21.76 2.65
CA SER A 588 -21.06 20.55 2.65
C SER A 588 -22.51 20.84 3.03
N LEU A 589 -22.76 21.79 3.95
CA LEU A 589 -24.12 22.26 4.28
C LEU A 589 -24.83 22.89 3.07
N ASN A 590 -24.12 23.69 2.28
CA ASN A 590 -24.67 24.31 1.08
C ASN A 590 -24.88 23.28 -0.05
N ASP A 591 -23.93 22.37 -0.25
CA ASP A 591 -24.06 21.30 -1.24
C ASP A 591 -25.25 20.38 -0.92
N LEU A 592 -25.45 20.05 0.36
CA LEU A 592 -26.62 19.30 0.81
C LEU A 592 -27.90 20.09 0.59
N ALA A 593 -27.95 21.37 0.96
CA ALA A 593 -29.09 22.24 0.72
C ALA A 593 -29.50 22.26 -0.77
N ASP A 594 -28.52 22.34 -1.68
CA ASP A 594 -28.75 22.35 -3.12
C ASP A 594 -29.17 20.97 -3.67
N ALA A 595 -28.68 19.88 -3.09
CA ALA A 595 -29.14 18.53 -3.43
C ALA A 595 -30.60 18.31 -2.99
N LEU A 596 -30.98 18.78 -1.80
CA LEU A 596 -32.35 18.69 -1.31
C LEU A 596 -33.31 19.58 -2.13
N ASP A 597 -32.91 20.77 -2.53
CA ASP A 597 -33.75 21.65 -3.37
C ASP A 597 -34.01 21.06 -4.77
N ARG A 598 -33.04 20.34 -5.36
CA ARG A 598 -33.20 19.70 -6.70
C ARG A 598 -34.19 18.53 -6.73
N THR A 599 -34.46 17.94 -5.56
CA THR A 599 -35.39 16.81 -5.41
C THR A 599 -36.76 17.25 -4.88
N ALA A 600 -36.98 18.56 -4.71
CA ALA A 600 -38.25 19.17 -4.29
C ALA A 600 -39.07 19.61 -5.51
#